data_AF-A0A1M5NNX6-F1
#
_entry.id   AF-A0A1M5NNX6-F1
#
_cell.length_a   1.000
_cell.length_b   1.000
_cell.length_c   1.000
_cell.angle_alpha   90.00
_cell.angle_beta   90.00
_cell.angle_gamma   90.00
#
_symmetry.space_group_name_H-M   'P 1'
#
loop_
_entity.id
_entity.type
_entity.pdbx_description
1 polymer ?
#
loop_
_entity_poly.entity_id
_entity_poly.type
_entity_poly.pdbx_seq_one_letter_code
_entity_poly.pdbx_strand_id
1 'polypeptide(L)'
;MNATAILNKILPIVSPNMHKTRRNALSVCVLSLAQGNLCTVTSIGRGIQSKAYEKHRIKRSDRLLSNPNLRREALSIYAYICRLFVIQTRPIISVDWSDLDARGQHLELKHRQSNPITNQFVLYKSSPKGRHSINQKGKRRTSLSSLTAARGAKEPWLLVSSLPVNRLYAKHCVKAYETRMQIEEGFRDIKSSRFGLGFELSYTFKIQRLSNLMLLTTLTALLLVLVGKVIELAGYANRFQANTLRKRRVLSRFYLGKRAVMTRFQISKQDWRNGIRQLVQQLSKGV
;
A
#
# COMPACT_ATOMS: atom_id res chain seq x y z
N MET A 1 12.69 10.70 -16.75
CA MET A 1 11.61 11.06 -15.81
C MET A 1 11.99 10.47 -14.47
N ASN A 2 12.10 11.32 -13.47
CA ASN A 2 12.45 10.96 -12.10
C ASN A 2 11.21 11.05 -11.19
N ALA A 3 11.33 10.56 -9.95
CA ALA A 3 10.25 10.57 -8.97
C ALA A 3 9.63 11.95 -8.74
N THR A 4 10.47 13.00 -8.72
CA THR A 4 10.04 14.40 -8.55
C THR A 4 9.10 14.84 -9.68
N ALA A 5 9.46 14.58 -10.94
CA ALA A 5 8.64 14.94 -12.09
C ALA A 5 7.30 14.19 -12.11
N ILE A 6 7.28 12.95 -11.62
CA ILE A 6 6.06 12.14 -11.51
C ILE A 6 5.16 12.69 -10.41
N LEU A 7 5.71 12.93 -9.22
CA LEU A 7 4.96 13.44 -8.08
C LEU A 7 4.37 14.84 -8.38
N ASN A 8 5.12 15.70 -9.07
CA ASN A 8 4.64 17.03 -9.47
C ASN A 8 3.43 16.98 -10.42
N LYS A 9 3.22 15.87 -11.13
CA LYS A 9 2.03 15.65 -11.96
C LYS A 9 0.87 15.06 -11.16
N ILE A 10 1.15 14.08 -10.30
CA ILE A 10 0.12 13.37 -9.53
C ILE A 10 -0.48 14.25 -8.43
N LEU A 11 0.37 14.96 -7.68
CA LEU A 11 -0.07 15.65 -6.47
C LEU A 11 -1.13 16.74 -6.75
N PRO A 12 -1.02 17.58 -7.80
CA PRO A 12 -2.10 18.50 -8.16
C PRO A 12 -3.41 17.82 -8.52
N ILE A 13 -3.38 16.66 -9.19
CA ILE A 13 -4.58 15.90 -9.58
C ILE A 13 -5.33 15.41 -8.34
N VAL A 14 -4.61 14.92 -7.33
CA VAL A 14 -5.22 14.39 -6.09
C VAL A 14 -5.45 15.43 -5.01
N SER A 15 -5.02 16.68 -5.22
CA SER A 15 -5.18 17.77 -4.24
C SER A 15 -5.48 19.12 -4.90
N PRO A 16 -6.48 19.22 -5.80
CA PRO A 16 -6.67 20.40 -6.66
C PRO A 16 -6.82 21.70 -5.86
N ASN A 17 -7.55 21.65 -4.73
CA ASN A 17 -7.86 22.82 -3.91
C ASN A 17 -6.82 23.11 -2.79
N MET A 18 -5.72 22.36 -2.74
CA MET A 18 -4.70 22.53 -1.69
C MET A 18 -3.83 23.77 -1.92
N HIS A 19 -3.62 24.56 -0.86
CA HIS A 19 -2.72 25.72 -0.89
C HIS A 19 -1.30 25.35 -1.35
N LYS A 20 -0.71 26.16 -2.25
CA LYS A 20 0.57 25.90 -2.93
C LYS A 20 1.71 25.57 -1.95
N THR A 21 1.86 26.33 -0.87
CA THR A 21 2.93 26.12 0.13
C THR A 21 2.78 24.78 0.85
N ARG A 22 1.55 24.38 1.15
CA ARG A 22 1.26 23.10 1.80
C ARG A 22 1.47 21.93 0.84
N ARG A 23 1.03 22.06 -0.42
CA ARG A 23 1.32 21.08 -1.48
C ARG A 23 2.83 20.89 -1.67
N ASN A 24 3.61 21.97 -1.63
CA ASN A 24 5.06 21.90 -1.68
C ASN A 24 5.65 21.20 -0.45
N ALA A 25 5.17 21.51 0.76
CA ALA A 25 5.59 20.81 1.98
C ALA A 25 5.26 19.31 1.94
N LEU A 26 4.08 18.95 1.46
CA LEU A 26 3.66 17.56 1.24
C LEU A 26 4.56 16.86 0.22
N SER A 27 4.79 17.49 -0.94
CA SER A 27 5.63 16.95 -2.01
C SER A 27 7.05 16.60 -1.52
N VAL A 28 7.72 17.52 -0.82
CA VAL A 28 9.09 17.25 -0.34
C VAL A 28 9.15 16.17 0.74
N CYS A 29 8.10 16.03 1.56
CA CYS A 29 8.04 14.96 2.57
C CYS A 29 7.78 13.60 1.91
N VAL A 30 6.92 13.54 0.89
CA VAL A 30 6.70 12.31 0.09
C VAL A 30 8.00 11.90 -0.60
N LEU A 31 8.73 12.85 -1.21
CA LEU A 31 10.02 12.54 -1.85
C LEU A 31 11.07 12.08 -0.86
N SER A 32 11.14 12.70 0.33
CA SER A 32 12.04 12.26 1.41
C SER A 32 11.80 10.79 1.77
N LEU A 33 10.54 10.39 1.98
CA LEU A 33 10.20 8.99 2.24
C LEU A 33 10.50 8.06 1.05
N ALA A 34 10.13 8.48 -0.16
CA ALA A 34 10.39 7.69 -1.38
C ALA A 34 11.88 7.46 -1.64
N GLN A 35 12.74 8.36 -1.17
CA GLN A 35 14.21 8.26 -1.22
C GLN A 35 14.80 7.38 -0.11
N GLY A 36 13.97 6.77 0.75
CA GLY A 36 14.39 5.80 1.75
C GLY A 36 14.47 6.33 3.18
N ASN A 37 14.03 7.56 3.45
CA ASN A 37 13.89 8.04 4.83
C ASN A 37 12.70 7.37 5.52
N LEU A 38 12.79 7.28 6.85
CA LEU A 38 11.82 6.58 7.69
C LEU A 38 10.67 7.52 8.07
N CYS A 39 9.51 6.96 8.40
CA CYS A 39 8.29 7.66 8.83
C CYS A 39 8.39 8.28 10.23
N THR A 40 9.49 8.97 10.52
CA THR A 40 9.69 9.78 11.72
C THR A 40 9.88 11.24 11.32
N VAL A 41 9.43 12.18 12.15
CA VAL A 41 9.57 13.63 11.88
C VAL A 41 11.02 13.98 11.57
N THR A 42 11.97 13.47 12.37
CA THR A 42 13.39 13.73 12.22
C THR A 42 13.95 13.15 10.92
N SER A 43 13.64 11.89 10.60
CA SER A 43 14.14 11.25 9.37
C SER A 43 13.55 11.89 8.11
N ILE A 44 12.23 12.16 8.09
CA ILE A 44 11.59 12.89 6.99
C ILE A 44 12.27 14.24 6.79
N GLY A 45 12.45 15.02 7.87
CA GLY A 45 13.10 16.32 7.82
C GLY A 45 14.53 16.27 7.28
N ARG A 46 15.36 15.34 7.78
CA ARG A 46 16.75 15.16 7.32
C ARG A 46 16.86 14.78 5.85
N GLY A 47 15.87 14.04 5.32
CA GLY A 47 15.81 13.66 3.93
C GLY A 47 15.33 14.75 2.95
N ILE A 48 14.79 15.87 3.44
CA ILE A 48 14.38 16.99 2.57
C ILE A 48 15.62 17.62 1.92
N GLN A 49 15.70 17.59 0.59
CA GLN A 49 16.78 18.23 -0.15
C GLN A 49 16.53 19.74 -0.26
N SER A 50 17.23 20.55 0.53
CA SER A 50 17.22 22.01 0.44
C SER A 50 18.47 22.64 1.06
N LYS A 51 18.73 23.92 0.76
CA LYS A 51 19.85 24.70 1.36
C LYS A 51 19.60 25.08 2.82
N ALA A 52 18.44 24.78 3.39
CA ALA A 52 18.09 25.17 4.76
C ALA A 52 18.76 24.27 5.79
N TYR A 53 19.12 24.83 6.96
CA TYR A 53 19.66 24.03 8.07
C TYR A 53 18.73 22.88 8.45
N GLU A 54 19.33 21.78 8.92
CA GLU A 54 18.64 20.56 9.34
C GLU A 54 17.45 20.86 10.27
N LYS A 55 17.65 21.71 11.30
CA LYS A 55 16.58 22.12 12.22
C LYS A 55 15.34 22.67 11.50
N HIS A 56 15.52 23.43 10.43
CA HIS A 56 14.40 24.02 9.68
C HIS A 56 13.70 22.98 8.80
N ARG A 57 14.44 22.02 8.25
CA ARG A 57 13.88 20.91 7.49
C ARG A 57 13.07 19.96 8.38
N ILE A 58 13.57 19.67 9.59
CA ILE A 58 12.83 18.93 10.62
C ILE A 58 11.56 19.70 11.02
N LYS A 59 11.67 21.00 11.35
CA LYS A 59 10.50 21.84 11.66
C LYS A 59 9.49 21.90 10.51
N ARG A 60 9.92 21.81 9.24
CA ARG A 60 9.01 21.75 8.09
C ARG A 60 8.19 20.46 8.08
N SER A 61 8.81 19.31 8.31
CA SER A 61 8.10 18.02 8.43
C SER A 61 7.18 17.99 9.65
N ASP A 62 7.62 18.53 10.79
CA ASP A 62 6.84 18.62 12.02
C ASP A 62 5.55 19.43 11.82
N ARG A 63 5.68 20.63 11.23
CA ARG A 63 4.55 21.51 10.92
C ARG A 63 3.59 20.89 9.91
N LEU A 64 4.08 20.14 8.93
CA LEU A 64 3.22 19.43 7.97
C LEU A 64 2.40 18.35 8.70
N LEU A 65 3.06 17.51 9.50
CA LEU A 65 2.39 16.41 10.20
C LEU A 65 1.46 16.90 11.31
N SER A 66 1.66 18.11 11.84
CA SER A 66 0.75 18.78 12.77
C SER A 66 -0.33 19.63 12.09
N ASN A 67 -0.37 19.69 10.75
CA ASN A 67 -1.22 20.65 10.05
C ASN A 67 -2.71 20.24 10.11
N PRO A 68 -3.61 21.04 10.73
CA PRO A 68 -5.04 20.70 10.83
C PRO A 68 -5.74 20.79 9.48
N ASN A 69 -5.22 21.64 8.61
CA ASN A 69 -5.71 21.97 7.30
C ASN A 69 -5.42 20.82 6.31
N LEU A 70 -4.26 20.15 6.43
CA LEU A 70 -3.98 18.89 5.71
C LEU A 70 -4.95 17.77 6.13
N ARG A 71 -5.24 17.66 7.44
CA ARG A 71 -6.18 16.67 7.97
C ARG A 71 -7.59 16.85 7.42
N ARG A 72 -8.10 18.09 7.40
CA ARG A 72 -9.41 18.42 6.81
C ARG A 72 -9.50 18.02 5.33
N GLU A 73 -8.41 18.16 4.59
CA GLU A 73 -8.35 17.81 3.16
C GLU A 73 -8.11 16.32 2.90
N ALA A 74 -7.73 15.52 3.92
CA ALA A 74 -7.33 14.13 3.75
C ALA A 74 -8.40 13.27 3.06
N LEU A 75 -9.66 13.38 3.48
CA LEU A 75 -10.76 12.62 2.88
C LEU A 75 -10.97 12.98 1.40
N SER A 76 -10.85 14.26 1.05
CA SER A 76 -10.93 14.72 -0.34
C SER A 76 -9.78 14.12 -1.16
N ILE A 77 -8.56 14.13 -0.63
CA ILE A 77 -7.39 13.53 -1.30
C ILE A 77 -7.60 12.02 -1.53
N TYR A 78 -8.07 11.29 -0.52
CA TYR A 78 -8.41 9.88 -0.70
C TYR A 78 -9.51 9.67 -1.74
N ALA A 79 -10.56 10.51 -1.76
CA ALA A 79 -11.61 10.43 -2.77
C ALA A 79 -11.06 10.65 -4.19
N TYR A 80 -10.15 11.61 -4.40
CA TYR A 80 -9.50 11.79 -5.69
C TYR A 80 -8.60 10.61 -6.06
N ILE A 81 -7.85 10.04 -5.11
CA ILE A 81 -7.08 8.81 -5.35
C ILE A 81 -8.03 7.68 -5.79
N CYS A 82 -9.14 7.47 -5.09
CA CYS A 82 -10.14 6.46 -5.45
C CYS A 82 -10.68 6.68 -6.87
N ARG A 83 -11.01 7.91 -7.25
CA ARG A 83 -11.48 8.23 -8.62
C ARG A 83 -10.46 7.86 -9.71
N LEU A 84 -9.16 7.84 -9.40
CA LEU A 84 -8.13 7.47 -10.36
C LEU A 84 -7.97 5.95 -10.56
N PHE A 85 -8.26 5.15 -9.53
CA PHE A 85 -7.95 3.70 -9.53
C PHE A 85 -9.19 2.80 -9.47
N VAL A 86 -10.29 3.30 -8.92
CA VAL A 86 -11.56 2.58 -8.80
C VAL A 86 -12.41 2.97 -10.01
N ILE A 87 -12.18 2.29 -11.13
CA ILE A 87 -12.90 2.50 -12.39
C ILE A 87 -14.21 1.68 -12.42
N GLN A 88 -14.27 0.60 -11.64
CA GLN A 88 -15.45 -0.26 -11.57
C GLN A 88 -16.58 0.42 -10.80
N THR A 89 -17.80 0.31 -11.32
CA THR A 89 -19.01 0.82 -10.66
C THR A 89 -19.37 0.05 -9.39
N ARG A 90 -18.95 -1.22 -9.30
CA ARG A 90 -19.18 -2.11 -8.15
C ARG A 90 -17.86 -2.79 -7.74
N PRO A 91 -16.95 -2.07 -7.04
CA PRO A 91 -15.68 -2.65 -6.61
C PRO A 91 -15.91 -3.75 -5.58
N ILE A 92 -15.11 -4.82 -5.66
CA ILE A 92 -15.10 -5.87 -4.64
C ILE A 92 -14.27 -5.39 -3.45
N ILE A 93 -14.89 -5.31 -2.28
CA ILE A 93 -14.24 -4.96 -1.02
C ILE A 93 -14.17 -6.23 -0.17
N SER A 94 -12.95 -6.74 0.02
CA SER A 94 -12.70 -7.80 0.99
C SER A 94 -12.45 -7.17 2.35
N VAL A 95 -13.26 -7.55 3.34
CA VAL A 95 -13.09 -7.18 4.74
C VAL A 95 -12.57 -8.40 5.48
N ASP A 96 -11.51 -8.21 6.25
CA ASP A 96 -10.95 -9.23 7.13
C ASP A 96 -10.93 -8.67 8.55
N TRP A 97 -11.22 -9.52 9.53
CA TRP A 97 -11.26 -9.11 10.92
C TRP A 97 -9.83 -8.83 11.40
N SER A 98 -9.66 -7.80 12.22
CA SER A 98 -8.44 -7.60 12.99
C SER A 98 -8.82 -7.44 14.45
N ASP A 99 -8.17 -8.19 15.34
CA ASP A 99 -8.23 -7.94 16.77
C ASP A 99 -7.66 -6.54 17.01
N LEU A 100 -8.56 -5.58 17.21
CA LEU A 100 -8.24 -4.15 17.28
C LEU A 100 -7.97 -3.70 18.72
N ASP A 101 -8.25 -4.55 19.71
CA ASP A 101 -8.02 -4.23 21.10
C ASP A 101 -7.36 -5.38 21.87
N ALA A 102 -6.65 -5.03 22.94
CA ALA A 102 -6.11 -5.99 23.89
C ALA A 102 -7.15 -6.44 24.93
N ARG A 103 -8.39 -5.93 24.84
CA ARG A 103 -9.47 -6.11 25.83
C ARG A 103 -10.63 -6.96 25.32
N GLY A 104 -10.59 -7.47 24.09
CA GLY A 104 -11.62 -8.29 23.48
C GLY A 104 -12.89 -7.54 23.07
N GLN A 105 -12.90 -6.20 23.04
CA GLN A 105 -14.05 -5.40 22.64
C GLN A 105 -14.19 -5.39 21.12
N HIS A 106 -15.30 -5.93 20.64
CA HIS A 106 -15.65 -5.89 19.23
C HIS A 106 -16.00 -4.46 18.80
N LEU A 107 -15.26 -3.94 17.83
CA LEU A 107 -15.67 -2.74 17.09
C LEU A 107 -16.70 -3.15 16.03
N GLU A 108 -17.95 -2.77 16.25
CA GLU A 108 -19.04 -3.05 15.32
C GLU A 108 -19.04 -2.03 14.16
N LEU A 109 -18.69 -2.48 12.95
CA LEU A 109 -18.90 -1.69 11.74
C LEU A 109 -20.38 -1.75 11.35
N LYS A 110 -21.17 -0.78 11.79
CA LYS A 110 -22.57 -0.64 11.39
C LYS A 110 -22.68 -0.01 10.00
N HIS A 111 -22.76 -0.85 8.96
CA HIS A 111 -23.20 -0.40 7.64
C HIS A 111 -24.72 -0.26 7.65
N ARG A 112 -25.23 0.96 7.77
CA ARG A 112 -26.68 1.23 7.69
C ARG A 112 -27.08 1.28 6.22
N GLN A 113 -27.66 0.19 5.73
CA GLN A 113 -28.34 0.16 4.45
C GLN A 113 -29.86 0.17 4.67
N SER A 114 -30.56 1.00 3.91
CA SER A 114 -32.02 1.12 3.95
C SER A 114 -32.75 -0.13 3.44
N ASN A 115 -32.08 -0.94 2.60
CA ASN A 115 -32.62 -2.21 2.10
C ASN A 115 -31.73 -3.39 2.53
N PRO A 116 -32.32 -4.50 3.02
CA PRO A 116 -31.55 -5.70 3.36
C PRO A 116 -30.88 -6.28 2.10
N ILE A 117 -29.57 -6.54 2.17
CA ILE A 117 -28.84 -7.28 1.14
C ILE A 117 -28.84 -8.76 1.50
N THR A 118 -29.26 -9.60 0.57
CA THR A 118 -29.08 -11.05 0.67
C THR A 118 -27.59 -11.38 0.56
N ASN A 119 -27.02 -11.93 1.62
CA ASN A 119 -25.66 -12.47 1.62
C ASN A 119 -25.71 -13.99 1.56
N GLN A 120 -24.75 -14.62 0.90
CA GLN A 120 -24.59 -16.06 0.94
C GLN A 120 -23.27 -16.48 1.59
N PHE A 121 -23.33 -17.58 2.33
CA PHE A 121 -22.18 -18.22 2.95
C PHE A 121 -21.50 -19.16 1.96
N VAL A 122 -20.17 -19.12 1.94
CA VAL A 122 -19.33 -20.07 1.21
C VAL A 122 -18.38 -20.72 2.20
N LEU A 123 -18.52 -22.03 2.39
CA LEU A 123 -17.53 -22.84 3.11
C LEU A 123 -16.55 -23.43 2.09
N TYR A 124 -15.27 -23.09 2.21
CA TYR A 124 -14.23 -23.53 1.29
C TYR A 124 -13.04 -24.13 2.03
N LYS A 125 -12.60 -25.31 1.60
CA LYS A 125 -11.37 -25.96 2.08
C LYS A 125 -10.48 -26.28 0.90
N SER A 126 -9.31 -25.65 0.83
CA SER A 126 -8.33 -25.93 -0.22
C SER A 126 -7.64 -27.27 0.01
N SER A 127 -7.26 -27.96 -1.07
CA SER A 127 -6.43 -29.18 -0.99
C SER A 127 -5.08 -28.90 -0.31
N PRO A 128 -4.57 -29.84 0.52
CA PRO A 128 -3.27 -29.68 1.16
C PRO A 128 -2.13 -29.49 0.15
N LYS A 129 -1.27 -28.48 0.35
CA LYS A 129 -0.11 -28.19 -0.53
C LYS A 129 1.21 -28.80 -0.03
N GLY A 130 1.20 -29.55 1.07
CA GLY A 130 2.40 -30.17 1.65
C GLY A 130 3.50 -29.20 2.13
N ARG A 131 3.19 -27.91 2.33
CA ARG A 131 4.19 -26.90 2.69
C ARG A 131 4.55 -26.98 4.18
N HIS A 132 5.84 -26.91 4.47
CA HIS A 132 6.36 -26.81 5.83
C HIS A 132 7.25 -25.58 5.98
N SER A 133 7.06 -24.83 7.08
CA SER A 133 7.95 -23.75 7.45
C SER A 133 9.27 -24.32 7.97
N ILE A 134 10.38 -24.01 7.30
CA ILE A 134 11.72 -24.45 7.69
C ILE A 134 12.48 -23.34 8.42
N ASN A 135 13.38 -23.73 9.32
CA ASN A 135 14.32 -22.83 9.96
C ASN A 135 15.60 -22.70 9.12
N GLN A 136 16.54 -21.86 9.56
CA GLN A 136 17.82 -21.66 8.86
C GLN A 136 18.66 -22.94 8.76
N LYS A 137 18.42 -23.92 9.65
CA LYS A 137 19.09 -25.23 9.66
C LYS A 137 18.37 -26.28 8.79
N GLY A 138 17.39 -25.87 7.97
CA GLY A 138 16.59 -26.77 7.12
C GLY A 138 15.58 -27.66 7.86
N LYS A 139 15.49 -27.56 9.19
CA LYS A 139 14.54 -28.35 9.99
C LYS A 139 13.18 -27.65 10.07
N ARG A 140 12.11 -28.43 10.25
CA ARG A 140 10.76 -27.88 10.46
C ARG A 140 10.73 -26.98 11.70
N ARG A 141 10.12 -25.80 11.59
CA ARG A 141 9.90 -24.91 12.74
C ARG A 141 8.89 -25.51 13.71
N THR A 142 9.20 -25.41 14.99
CA THR A 142 8.39 -25.92 16.11
C THR A 142 7.94 -24.83 17.07
N SER A 143 8.21 -23.55 16.76
CA SER A 143 7.75 -22.44 17.61
C SER A 143 6.22 -22.41 17.68
N LEU A 144 5.67 -22.01 18.83
CA LEU A 144 4.22 -21.91 19.05
C LEU A 144 3.54 -21.11 17.93
N SER A 145 4.09 -19.94 17.60
CA SER A 145 3.60 -19.10 16.49
C SER A 145 3.53 -19.83 15.15
N SER A 146 4.53 -20.66 14.83
CA SER A 146 4.55 -21.44 13.60
C SER A 146 3.55 -22.58 13.63
N LEU A 147 3.33 -23.19 14.79
CA LEU A 147 2.36 -24.28 14.97
C LEU A 147 0.92 -23.75 14.89
N THR A 148 0.62 -22.62 15.55
CA THR A 148 -0.69 -21.95 15.48
C THR A 148 -1.02 -21.55 14.05
N ALA A 149 -0.09 -20.91 13.33
CA ALA A 149 -0.28 -20.56 11.92
C ALA A 149 -0.49 -21.80 11.03
N ALA A 150 0.22 -22.90 11.30
CA ALA A 150 0.05 -24.16 10.56
C ALA A 150 -1.29 -24.85 10.84
N ARG A 151 -1.85 -24.69 12.05
CA ARG A 151 -3.20 -25.17 12.38
C ARG A 151 -4.26 -24.33 11.66
N GLY A 152 -4.20 -23.02 11.79
CA GLY A 152 -5.15 -22.11 11.12
C GLY A 152 -5.14 -22.24 9.59
N ALA A 153 -3.98 -22.53 8.98
CA ALA A 153 -3.90 -22.77 7.53
C ALA A 153 -4.64 -24.04 7.05
N LYS A 154 -5.04 -24.95 7.96
CA LYS A 154 -5.83 -26.15 7.63
C LYS A 154 -7.34 -25.94 7.82
N GLU A 155 -7.73 -24.85 8.47
CA GLU A 155 -9.13 -24.53 8.72
C GLU A 155 -9.82 -24.09 7.42
N PRO A 156 -11.07 -24.49 7.20
CA PRO A 156 -11.83 -24.01 6.05
C PRO A 156 -12.10 -22.50 6.20
N TRP A 157 -12.16 -21.80 5.08
CA TRP A 157 -12.66 -20.43 5.05
C TRP A 157 -14.17 -20.45 5.06
N LEU A 158 -14.77 -19.73 6.00
CA LEU A 158 -16.18 -19.34 5.95
C LEU A 158 -16.25 -17.91 5.45
N LEU A 159 -16.69 -17.73 4.21
CA LEU A 159 -16.82 -16.43 3.56
C LEU A 159 -18.29 -16.01 3.52
N VAL A 160 -18.55 -14.74 3.75
CA VAL A 160 -19.86 -14.12 3.57
C VAL A 160 -19.72 -13.11 2.44
N SER A 161 -20.58 -13.19 1.42
CA SER A 161 -20.51 -12.28 0.29
C SER A 161 -21.88 -11.88 -0.24
N SER A 162 -21.93 -10.66 -0.76
CA SER A 162 -23.04 -10.08 -1.52
C SER A 162 -22.83 -10.14 -3.03
N LEU A 163 -21.83 -10.91 -3.50
CA LEU A 163 -21.58 -11.11 -4.92
C LEU A 163 -22.77 -11.82 -5.61
N PRO A 164 -23.00 -11.59 -6.92
CA PRO A 164 -24.07 -12.26 -7.65
C PRO A 164 -23.91 -13.78 -7.64
N VAL A 165 -24.99 -14.47 -7.28
CA VAL A 165 -25.03 -15.92 -7.17
C VAL A 165 -25.14 -16.54 -8.55
N ASN A 166 -24.20 -17.45 -8.86
CA ASN A 166 -24.18 -18.24 -10.08
C ASN A 166 -23.39 -19.54 -9.83
N ARG A 167 -23.28 -20.41 -10.85
CA ARG A 167 -22.55 -21.69 -10.74
C ARG A 167 -21.09 -21.54 -10.29
N LEU A 168 -20.46 -20.39 -10.51
CA LEU A 168 -19.08 -20.09 -10.14
C LEU A 168 -18.97 -19.23 -8.87
N TYR A 169 -20.07 -18.98 -8.16
CA TYR A 169 -20.13 -18.09 -7.00
C TYR A 169 -19.05 -18.39 -5.96
N ALA A 170 -18.96 -19.65 -5.50
CA ALA A 170 -17.96 -20.07 -4.53
C ALA A 170 -16.52 -19.84 -5.05
N LYS A 171 -16.26 -20.16 -6.32
CA LYS A 171 -14.94 -19.96 -6.94
C LYS A 171 -14.58 -18.47 -7.01
N HIS A 172 -15.52 -17.59 -7.35
CA HIS A 172 -15.30 -16.15 -7.40
C HIS A 172 -15.06 -15.57 -6.00
N CYS A 173 -15.86 -15.96 -5.00
CA CYS A 173 -15.67 -15.54 -3.62
C CYS A 173 -14.29 -15.92 -3.09
N VAL A 174 -13.90 -17.19 -3.29
CA VAL A 174 -12.56 -17.68 -2.90
C VAL A 174 -11.47 -16.94 -3.66
N LYS A 175 -11.62 -16.75 -4.98
CA LYS A 175 -10.61 -16.07 -5.79
C LYS A 175 -10.40 -14.62 -5.39
N ALA A 176 -11.48 -13.92 -5.08
CA ALA A 176 -11.43 -12.56 -4.55
C ALA A 176 -10.75 -12.54 -3.18
N TYR A 177 -11.15 -13.40 -2.25
CA TYR A 177 -10.57 -13.41 -0.91
C TYR A 177 -9.11 -13.93 -0.87
N GLU A 178 -8.69 -14.78 -1.81
CA GLU A 178 -7.28 -15.17 -1.99
C GLU A 178 -6.34 -13.97 -2.16
N THR A 179 -6.84 -12.82 -2.64
CA THR A 179 -6.01 -11.61 -2.78
C THR A 179 -5.74 -10.93 -1.44
N ARG A 180 -6.34 -11.35 -0.32
CA ARG A 180 -6.12 -10.74 1.01
C ARG A 180 -4.65 -10.69 1.42
N MET A 181 -3.84 -11.65 0.97
CA MET A 181 -2.39 -11.69 1.24
C MET A 181 -1.65 -10.46 0.69
N GLN A 182 -2.21 -9.78 -0.32
CA GLN A 182 -1.65 -8.52 -0.83
C GLN A 182 -1.72 -7.40 0.22
N ILE A 183 -2.68 -7.45 1.14
CA ILE A 183 -2.79 -6.48 2.24
C ILE A 183 -1.62 -6.65 3.21
N GLU A 184 -1.22 -7.90 3.53
CA GLU A 184 -0.06 -8.17 4.39
C GLU A 184 1.25 -7.64 3.77
N GLU A 185 1.38 -7.74 2.45
CA GLU A 185 2.48 -7.11 1.70
C GLU A 185 2.45 -5.59 1.86
N GLY A 186 1.28 -4.96 1.71
CA GLY A 186 1.10 -3.52 1.94
C GLY A 186 1.41 -3.09 3.38
N PHE A 187 1.01 -3.87 4.38
CA PHE A 187 1.35 -3.59 5.78
C PHE A 187 2.85 -3.68 6.03
N ARG A 188 3.53 -4.66 5.44
CA ARG A 188 5.00 -4.76 5.52
C ARG A 188 5.66 -3.55 4.87
N ASP A 189 5.20 -3.16 3.69
CA ASP A 189 5.72 -2.03 2.91
C ASP A 189 5.53 -0.68 3.62
N ILE A 190 4.53 -0.55 4.49
CA ILE A 190 4.34 0.65 5.32
C ILE A 190 5.15 0.55 6.64
N LYS A 191 4.99 -0.56 7.38
CA LYS A 191 5.50 -0.69 8.75
C LYS A 191 7.01 -0.91 8.81
N SER A 192 7.55 -1.80 7.98
CA SER A 192 8.93 -2.25 8.10
C SER A 192 9.93 -1.12 7.86
N SER A 193 10.83 -0.89 8.81
CA SER A 193 11.98 0.01 8.65
C SER A 193 12.98 -0.49 7.59
N ARG A 194 13.16 -1.81 7.48
CA ARG A 194 14.11 -2.43 6.54
C ARG A 194 13.61 -2.42 5.09
N PHE A 195 12.38 -2.85 4.86
CA PHE A 195 11.85 -3.03 3.50
C PHE A 195 10.89 -1.89 3.10
N GLY A 196 10.15 -1.36 4.06
CA GLY A 196 9.07 -0.42 3.87
C GLY A 196 9.41 1.03 4.21
N LEU A 197 8.42 1.79 4.69
CA LEU A 197 8.59 3.21 5.07
C LEU A 197 8.98 3.41 6.54
N GLY A 198 9.08 2.35 7.35
CA GLY A 198 9.46 2.46 8.76
C GLY A 198 8.42 3.13 9.65
N PHE A 199 7.13 2.95 9.36
CA PHE A 199 6.04 3.50 10.17
C PHE A 199 6.06 3.01 11.64
N GLU A 200 6.61 1.81 11.89
CA GLU A 200 6.80 1.25 13.24
C GLU A 200 7.66 2.13 14.17
N LEU A 201 8.50 3.00 13.60
CA LEU A 201 9.39 3.88 14.34
C LEU A 201 8.78 5.25 14.66
N SER A 202 7.53 5.50 14.24
CA SER A 202 6.88 6.81 14.42
C SER A 202 6.47 7.09 15.87
N TYR A 203 6.09 6.05 16.62
CA TYR A 203 5.67 6.07 18.03
C TYR A 203 4.70 7.21 18.42
N THR A 204 3.90 7.70 17.47
CA THR A 204 3.00 8.84 17.72
C THR A 204 1.64 8.37 18.23
N PHE A 205 1.25 8.88 19.41
CA PHE A 205 -0.08 8.63 20.00
C PHE A 205 -1.09 9.75 19.69
N LYS A 206 -0.65 10.83 19.03
CA LYS A 206 -1.53 11.94 18.64
C LYS A 206 -2.29 11.54 17.37
N ILE A 207 -3.59 11.24 17.52
CA ILE A 207 -4.48 10.82 16.41
C ILE A 207 -4.39 11.76 15.21
N GLN A 208 -4.31 13.08 15.46
CA GLN A 208 -4.22 14.09 14.41
C GLN A 208 -2.93 13.97 13.58
N ARG A 209 -1.80 13.70 14.25
CA ARG A 209 -0.51 13.49 13.59
C ARG A 209 -0.47 12.14 12.88
N LEU A 210 -1.02 11.10 13.50
CA LEU A 210 -1.14 9.78 12.90
C LEU A 210 -1.93 9.82 11.59
N SER A 211 -3.05 10.55 11.55
CA SER A 211 -3.87 10.74 10.35
C SER A 211 -3.09 11.40 9.20
N ASN A 212 -2.35 12.48 9.48
CA ASN A 212 -1.50 13.13 8.47
C ASN A 212 -0.33 12.22 8.03
N LEU A 213 0.24 11.44 8.94
CA LEU A 213 1.31 10.48 8.63
C LEU A 213 0.78 9.34 7.74
N MET A 214 -0.42 8.83 8.00
CA MET A 214 -1.09 7.82 7.15
C MET A 214 -1.40 8.34 5.75
N LEU A 215 -1.80 9.60 5.62
CA LEU A 215 -1.95 10.24 4.31
C LEU A 215 -0.60 10.33 3.58
N LEU A 216 0.45 10.75 4.30
CA LEU A 216 1.79 10.87 3.75
C LEU A 216 2.35 9.52 3.27
N THR A 217 2.16 8.45 4.06
CA THR A 217 2.56 7.10 3.66
C THR A 217 1.76 6.57 2.48
N THR A 218 0.46 6.86 2.42
CA THR A 218 -0.38 6.44 1.29
C THR A 218 0.07 7.11 -0.01
N LEU A 219 0.32 8.42 0.00
CA LEU A 219 0.83 9.13 -1.17
C LEU A 219 2.22 8.62 -1.61
N THR A 220 3.08 8.29 -0.63
CA THR A 220 4.39 7.69 -0.91
C THR A 220 4.24 6.31 -1.51
N ALA A 221 3.41 5.45 -0.93
CA ALA A 221 3.15 4.11 -1.46
C ALA A 221 2.56 4.17 -2.86
N LEU A 222 1.64 5.08 -3.13
CA LEU A 222 1.08 5.32 -4.45
C LEU A 222 2.17 5.67 -5.48
N LEU A 223 3.05 6.63 -5.14
CA LEU A 223 4.18 7.01 -6.00
C LEU A 223 5.07 5.80 -6.29
N LEU A 224 5.45 5.05 -5.26
CA LEU A 224 6.36 3.91 -5.39
C LEU A 224 5.73 2.77 -6.20
N VAL A 225 4.46 2.44 -5.96
CA VAL A 225 3.73 1.42 -6.73
C VAL A 225 3.63 1.82 -8.20
N LEU A 226 3.34 3.09 -8.51
CA LEU A 226 3.29 3.58 -9.88
C LEU A 226 4.65 3.51 -10.58
N VAL A 227 5.72 3.97 -9.93
CA VAL A 227 7.08 3.87 -10.45
C VAL A 227 7.46 2.41 -10.69
N GLY A 228 7.24 1.54 -9.71
CA GLY A 228 7.57 0.12 -9.82
C GLY A 228 6.75 -0.58 -10.90
N LYS A 229 5.47 -0.22 -11.06
CA LYS A 229 4.61 -0.76 -12.13
C LYS A 229 5.12 -0.36 -13.52
N VAL A 230 5.54 0.89 -13.70
CA VAL A 230 6.13 1.33 -14.98
C VAL A 230 7.46 0.63 -15.24
N ILE A 231 8.30 0.44 -14.22
CA ILE A 231 9.57 -0.29 -14.34
C ILE A 231 9.35 -1.76 -14.70
N GLU A 232 8.32 -2.39 -14.12
CA GLU A 232 7.87 -3.74 -14.47
C GLU A 232 7.46 -3.80 -15.94
N LEU A 233 6.57 -2.90 -16.39
CA LEU A 233 6.06 -2.89 -17.77
C LEU A 233 7.12 -2.54 -18.82
N ALA A 234 8.10 -1.69 -18.47
CA ALA A 234 9.21 -1.34 -19.33
C ALA A 234 10.33 -2.40 -19.35
N GLY A 235 10.17 -3.53 -18.64
CA GLY A 235 11.15 -4.63 -18.64
C GLY A 235 12.39 -4.40 -17.78
N TYR A 236 12.43 -3.31 -17.00
CA TYR A 236 13.59 -2.95 -16.17
C TYR A 236 13.61 -3.65 -14.81
N ALA A 237 12.55 -4.39 -14.43
CA ALA A 237 12.46 -5.08 -13.13
C ALA A 237 13.67 -5.99 -12.83
N ASN A 238 14.21 -6.65 -13.85
CA ASN A 238 15.34 -7.57 -13.71
C ASN A 238 16.63 -6.89 -13.24
N ARG A 239 16.79 -5.57 -13.48
CA ARG A 239 17.97 -4.81 -13.04
C ARG A 239 18.04 -4.64 -11.52
N PHE A 240 16.93 -4.88 -10.81
CA PHE A 240 16.81 -4.77 -9.37
C PHE A 240 16.75 -6.13 -8.67
N GLN A 241 16.77 -7.23 -9.43
CA GLN A 241 16.60 -8.59 -8.94
C GLN A 241 17.93 -9.33 -8.99
N ALA A 242 18.30 -9.99 -7.89
CA ALA A 242 19.52 -10.80 -7.82
C ALA A 242 19.36 -12.21 -8.41
N ASN A 243 18.15 -12.77 -8.38
CA ASN A 243 17.90 -14.12 -8.87
C ASN A 243 17.60 -14.17 -10.39
N THR A 244 17.75 -15.34 -10.98
CA THR A 244 17.59 -15.60 -12.42
C THR A 244 16.14 -15.83 -12.88
N LEU A 245 15.15 -15.86 -11.98
CA LEU A 245 13.76 -16.17 -12.32
C LEU A 245 13.15 -15.08 -13.22
N ARG A 246 12.64 -15.47 -14.40
CA ARG A 246 12.00 -14.54 -15.36
C ARG A 246 10.49 -14.74 -15.53
N LYS A 247 9.98 -15.92 -15.18
CA LYS A 247 8.58 -16.32 -15.45
C LYS A 247 7.55 -15.69 -14.50
N ARG A 248 7.98 -15.09 -13.39
CA ARG A 248 7.08 -14.49 -12.39
C ARG A 248 7.70 -13.26 -11.78
N ARG A 249 6.85 -12.34 -11.31
CA ARG A 249 7.28 -11.21 -10.49
C ARG A 249 7.83 -11.71 -9.15
N VAL A 250 9.02 -11.25 -8.77
CA VAL A 250 9.63 -11.55 -7.46
C VAL A 250 9.49 -10.39 -6.49
N LEU A 251 9.80 -9.15 -6.94
CA LEU A 251 9.74 -7.97 -6.08
C LEU A 251 8.33 -7.34 -6.11
N SER A 252 7.87 -6.84 -4.96
CA SER A 252 6.66 -6.02 -4.91
C SER A 252 6.84 -4.78 -5.78
N ARG A 253 5.74 -4.27 -6.36
CA ARG A 253 5.79 -3.03 -7.16
C ARG A 253 6.25 -1.85 -6.29
N PHE A 254 5.79 -1.82 -5.04
CA PHE A 254 6.25 -0.85 -4.07
C PHE A 254 7.77 -0.91 -3.87
N TYR A 255 8.33 -2.10 -3.58
CA TYR A 255 9.76 -2.25 -3.30
C TYR A 255 10.60 -1.97 -4.55
N LEU A 256 10.16 -2.45 -5.71
CA LEU A 256 10.80 -2.15 -7.00
C LEU A 256 10.85 -0.65 -7.26
N GLY A 257 9.74 0.05 -7.05
CA GLY A 257 9.68 1.51 -7.15
C GLY A 257 10.61 2.19 -6.15
N LYS A 258 10.62 1.75 -4.89
CA LYS A 258 11.49 2.28 -3.84
C LYS A 258 12.96 2.17 -4.25
N ARG A 259 13.39 0.98 -4.71
CA ARG A 259 14.76 0.75 -5.17
C ARG A 259 15.12 1.67 -6.33
N ALA A 260 14.25 1.82 -7.30
CA ALA A 260 14.49 2.68 -8.44
C ALA A 260 14.62 4.17 -8.07
N VAL A 261 13.82 4.66 -7.13
CA VAL A 261 13.93 6.03 -6.63
C VAL A 261 15.25 6.22 -5.87
N MET A 262 15.61 5.26 -5.00
CA MET A 262 16.86 5.30 -4.22
C MET A 262 18.11 5.25 -5.11
N THR A 263 18.10 4.46 -6.17
CA THR A 263 19.21 4.39 -7.15
C THR A 263 19.13 5.50 -8.20
N ARG A 264 18.21 6.47 -8.07
CA ARG A 264 18.01 7.59 -9.00
C ARG A 264 17.81 7.14 -10.44
N PHE A 265 17.20 5.98 -10.65
CA PHE A 265 16.98 5.40 -11.97
C PHE A 265 16.15 6.33 -12.86
N GLN A 266 16.65 6.60 -14.07
CA GLN A 266 15.99 7.48 -15.03
C GLN A 266 15.14 6.66 -16.00
N ILE A 267 13.82 6.87 -15.95
CA ILE A 267 12.88 6.26 -16.89
C ILE A 267 12.75 7.19 -18.11
N SER A 268 12.86 6.70 -19.34
CA SER A 268 12.67 7.58 -20.51
C SER A 268 11.25 8.18 -20.52
N LYS A 269 11.06 9.36 -21.13
CA LYS A 269 9.71 9.96 -21.25
C LYS A 269 8.77 9.02 -22.02
N GLN A 270 9.30 8.28 -22.99
CA GLN A 270 8.54 7.34 -23.81
C GLN A 270 8.10 6.11 -23.01
N ASP A 271 9.02 5.48 -22.27
CA ASP A 271 8.70 4.33 -21.41
C ASP A 271 7.69 4.71 -20.33
N TRP A 272 7.81 5.91 -19.76
CA TRP A 272 6.81 6.42 -18.82
C TRP A 272 5.43 6.53 -19.45
N ARG A 273 5.32 7.17 -20.63
CA ARG A 273 4.05 7.31 -21.35
C ARG A 273 3.45 5.95 -21.71
N ASN A 274 4.26 5.04 -22.23
CA ASN A 274 3.82 3.69 -22.61
C ASN A 274 3.37 2.88 -21.39
N GLY A 275 4.15 2.89 -20.30
CA GLY A 275 3.81 2.21 -19.05
C GLY A 275 2.51 2.74 -18.43
N ILE A 276 2.28 4.06 -18.46
CA ILE A 276 1.01 4.64 -18.01
C ILE A 276 -0.15 4.24 -18.91
N ARG A 277 -0.01 4.27 -20.23
CA ARG A 277 -1.08 3.81 -21.16
C ARG A 277 -1.47 2.36 -20.88
N GLN A 278 -0.48 1.48 -20.75
CA GLN A 278 -0.73 0.06 -20.43
C GLN A 278 -1.37 -0.12 -19.05
N LEU A 279 -0.98 0.68 -18.05
CA LEU A 279 -1.63 0.68 -16.74
C LEU A 279 -3.11 1.06 -16.86
N VAL A 280 -3.43 2.13 -17.58
CA VAL A 280 -4.84 2.54 -17.79
C VAL A 280 -5.63 1.44 -18.50
N GLN A 281 -5.07 0.82 -19.53
CA GLN A 281 -5.70 -0.32 -20.22
C GLN A 281 -5.92 -1.52 -19.30
N GLN A 282 -5.01 -1.79 -18.36
CA GLN A 282 -5.17 -2.86 -17.37
C GLN A 282 -6.26 -2.54 -16.35
N LEU A 283 -6.36 -1.27 -15.92
CA LEU A 283 -7.41 -0.84 -15.00
C LEU A 283 -8.79 -0.86 -15.67
N SER A 284 -8.88 -0.53 -16.96
CA SER A 284 -10.14 -0.51 -17.70
C SER A 284 -10.66 -1.90 -18.06
N LYS A 285 -9.77 -2.88 -18.24
CA LYS A 285 -10.17 -4.24 -18.63
C LYS A 285 -10.90 -5.00 -17.52
N GLY A 286 -10.76 -4.60 -16.25
CA GLY A 286 -11.27 -5.35 -15.11
C GLY A 286 -10.56 -6.70 -14.99
N VAL A 287 -10.13 -7.08 -13.79
CA VAL A 287 -9.75 -8.47 -13.53
C VAL A 287 -11.03 -9.28 -13.33
#